data_AF-A0A8J8GCZ2-F1
#
_entry.id   AF-A0A8J8GCZ2-F1
#
_cell.length_a   1.000
_cell.length_b   1.000
_cell.length_c   1.000
_cell.angle_alpha   90.00
_cell.angle_beta   90.00
_cell.angle_gamma   90.00
#
_symmetry.space_group_name_H-M   'P 1'
#
loop_
_entity.id
_entity.type
_entity.pdbx_description
1 polymer ?
#
loop_
_entity_poly.entity_id
_entity_poly.type
_entity_poly.pdbx_seq_one_letter_code
_entity_poly.pdbx_strand_id
1 'polypeptide(L)'
;MIKRIEEYSNLEEFGEDIVQFHVFLQNDAGNEVRIPWMINFSHFRRFLQNYNPDAADYISKVSSGIRSYGFMDSKILQILHSEEFPVHFFIEKYMNEYSEEKIQKHIEWSENLKFTAAAKESLNEIQELIPDMAFSNSRRAVFADAVDEAMQKEVKKFYPDFFDNADVDSYKKYDDFFMNQISQLVTKLNDYFYKESHK
;
A
#
# COMPACT_ATOMS: atom_id res chain seq x y z
N MET A 1 -6.46 -5.14 25.76
CA MET A 1 -7.28 -5.97 24.85
C MET A 1 -7.55 -5.18 23.57
N ILE A 2 -7.67 -5.82 22.40
CA ILE A 2 -8.02 -5.14 21.14
C ILE A 2 -9.53 -4.83 21.17
N LYS A 3 -9.92 -3.61 20.82
CA LYS A 3 -11.32 -3.17 20.78
C LYS A 3 -11.90 -3.19 19.37
N ARG A 4 -11.12 -2.71 18.40
CA ARG A 4 -11.45 -2.77 16.97
C ARG A 4 -10.19 -2.65 16.13
N ILE A 5 -10.30 -3.09 14.89
CA ILE A 5 -9.28 -2.95 13.85
C ILE A 5 -9.94 -2.21 12.69
N GLU A 6 -9.26 -1.19 12.20
CA GLU A 6 -9.63 -0.47 10.98
C GLU A 6 -8.53 -0.55 9.94
N GLU A 7 -8.93 -0.46 8.68
CA GLU A 7 -8.02 -0.40 7.54
C GLU A 7 -8.04 1.02 6.99
N TYR A 8 -6.87 1.64 6.90
CA TYR A 8 -6.71 3.00 6.40
C TYR A 8 -5.81 2.98 5.17
N SER A 9 -6.30 3.49 4.03
CA SER A 9 -5.48 3.67 2.84
C SER A 9 -4.98 5.11 2.77
N ASN A 10 -3.69 5.25 2.53
CA ASN A 10 -3.05 6.55 2.31
C ASN A 10 -3.29 7.12 0.90
N LEU A 11 -4.10 6.45 0.07
CA LEU A 11 -4.28 6.84 -1.33
C LEU A 11 -4.91 8.23 -1.47
N GLU A 12 -5.97 8.50 -0.72
CA GLU A 12 -6.69 9.79 -0.82
C GLU A 12 -5.87 10.93 -0.22
N GLU A 13 -5.19 10.68 0.89
CA GLU A 13 -4.46 11.70 1.64
C GLU A 13 -3.06 11.95 1.08
N PHE A 14 -2.32 10.91 0.68
CA PHE A 14 -0.91 10.99 0.29
C PHE A 14 -0.63 10.51 -1.14
N GLY A 15 -1.65 10.12 -1.91
CA GLY A 15 -1.48 9.68 -3.29
C GLY A 15 -0.76 8.34 -3.45
N GLU A 16 -0.56 7.60 -2.36
CA GLU A 16 0.09 6.29 -2.33
C GLU A 16 -0.86 5.24 -1.78
N ASP A 17 -1.15 4.19 -2.55
CA ASP A 17 -2.03 3.11 -2.12
C ASP A 17 -1.33 2.12 -1.19
N ILE A 18 -0.95 2.63 -0.02
CA ILE A 18 -0.38 1.88 1.09
C ILE A 18 -1.44 1.79 2.19
N VAL A 19 -1.69 0.57 2.67
CA VAL A 19 -2.67 0.34 3.73
C VAL A 19 -2.00 0.13 5.08
N GLN A 20 -2.59 0.75 6.10
CA GLN A 20 -2.27 0.58 7.51
C GLN A 20 -3.45 -0.03 8.25
N PHE A 21 -3.17 -1.05 9.05
CA PHE A 21 -4.12 -1.58 10.02
C PHE A 21 -4.01 -0.78 11.31
N HIS A 22 -5.06 -0.05 11.66
CA HIS A 22 -5.19 0.71 12.90
C HIS A 22 -5.83 -0.18 13.96
N VAL A 23 -5.00 -0.69 14.88
CA VAL A 23 -5.46 -1.52 16.00
C VAL A 23 -5.72 -0.63 17.19
N PHE A 24 -7.00 -0.42 17.50
CA PHE A 24 -7.42 0.36 18.65
C PHE A 24 -7.46 -0.53 19.88
N LEU A 25 -6.60 -0.21 20.85
CA LEU A 25 -6.47 -0.92 22.11
C LEU A 25 -7.41 -0.34 23.17
N GLN A 26 -7.79 -1.18 24.11
CA GLN A 26 -8.51 -0.81 25.33
C GLN A 26 -7.51 -0.59 26.47
N ASN A 27 -7.67 0.53 27.17
CA ASN A 27 -6.93 0.85 28.39
C ASN A 27 -7.52 0.19 29.65
N ASP A 28 -6.86 0.38 30.79
CA ASP A 28 -7.26 -0.20 32.08
C ASP A 28 -8.64 0.28 32.56
N ALA A 29 -9.05 1.49 32.14
CA ALA A 29 -10.37 2.04 32.44
C ALA A 29 -11.48 1.56 31.48
N GLY A 30 -11.15 0.71 30.50
CA GLY A 30 -12.08 0.21 29.49
C GLY A 30 -12.36 1.14 28.30
N ASN A 31 -11.65 2.26 28.23
CA ASN A 31 -11.76 3.21 27.14
C ASN A 31 -10.83 2.85 25.98
N GLU A 32 -11.19 3.29 24.78
CA GLU A 32 -10.33 3.16 23.61
C GLU A 32 -9.15 4.15 23.71
N VAL A 33 -7.94 3.72 23.37
CA VAL A 33 -6.79 4.61 23.28
C VAL A 33 -6.93 5.57 22.10
N ARG A 34 -6.39 6.78 22.25
CA ARG A 34 -6.53 7.84 21.24
C ARG A 34 -5.72 7.58 19.98
N ILE A 35 -4.53 6.99 20.12
CA ILE A 35 -3.62 6.70 19.02
C ILE A 35 -3.59 5.19 18.81
N PRO A 36 -4.08 4.68 17.67
CA PRO A 36 -4.06 3.26 17.38
C PRO A 36 -2.62 2.77 17.23
N TRP A 37 -2.44 1.48 17.44
CA TRP A 37 -1.23 0.81 16.98
C TRP A 37 -1.33 0.61 15.47
N MET A 38 -0.38 1.17 14.71
CA MET A 38 -0.41 1.12 13.24
C MET A 38 0.50 0.01 12.72
N ILE A 39 -0.06 -0.89 11.90
CA ILE A 39 0.68 -1.97 11.25
C ILE A 39 0.59 -1.77 9.74
N ASN A 40 1.73 -1.55 9.08
CA ASN A 40 1.77 -1.47 7.62
C ASN A 40 1.45 -2.83 6.99
N PHE A 41 0.77 -2.84 5.84
CA PHE A 41 0.46 -4.05 5.08
C PHE A 41 1.71 -4.89 4.76
N SER A 42 2.85 -4.24 4.48
CA SER A 42 4.13 -4.92 4.27
C SER A 42 4.64 -5.69 5.50
N HIS A 43 4.45 -5.13 6.70
CA HIS A 43 4.80 -5.81 7.96
C HIS A 43 3.87 -7.00 8.22
N PHE A 44 2.58 -6.84 7.94
CA PHE A 44 1.60 -7.90 8.00
C PHE A 44 1.96 -9.07 7.06
N ARG A 45 2.27 -8.79 5.79
CA ARG A 45 2.73 -9.81 4.84
C ARG A 45 3.98 -10.54 5.31
N ARG A 46 4.97 -9.81 5.84
CA ARG A 46 6.20 -10.40 6.37
C ARG A 46 5.94 -11.29 7.59
N PHE A 47 4.99 -10.93 8.45
CA PHE A 47 4.57 -11.79 9.55
C PHE A 47 3.96 -13.09 9.04
N LEU A 48 3.04 -13.01 8.08
CA LEU A 48 2.40 -14.21 7.52
C LEU A 48 3.41 -15.17 6.91
N GLN A 49 4.47 -14.68 6.27
CA GLN A 49 5.53 -15.54 5.73
C GLN A 49 6.13 -16.50 6.77
N ASN A 50 6.16 -16.09 8.04
CA ASN A 50 6.65 -16.93 9.14
C ASN A 50 5.53 -17.67 9.88
N TYR A 51 4.38 -17.02 10.08
CA TYR A 51 3.29 -17.56 10.89
C TYR A 51 2.36 -18.52 10.12
N ASN A 52 2.04 -18.18 8.87
CA ASN A 52 1.19 -18.96 7.98
C ASN A 52 1.61 -18.75 6.52
N PRO A 53 2.60 -19.53 6.03
CA PRO A 53 3.14 -19.37 4.68
C PRO A 53 2.08 -19.51 3.58
N ASP A 54 1.10 -20.40 3.73
CA ASP A 54 0.03 -20.60 2.73
C ASP A 54 -0.81 -19.32 2.56
N ALA A 55 -1.10 -18.62 3.67
CA ALA A 55 -1.79 -17.33 3.65
C ALA A 55 -0.93 -16.24 2.98
N ALA A 56 0.38 -16.23 3.24
CA ALA A 56 1.31 -15.30 2.60
C ALA A 56 1.43 -15.54 1.08
N ASP A 57 1.48 -16.81 0.67
CA ASP A 57 1.52 -17.22 -0.73
C ASP A 57 0.22 -16.87 -1.44
N TYR A 58 -0.93 -17.01 -0.76
CA TYR A 58 -2.21 -16.58 -1.29
C TYR A 58 -2.24 -15.08 -1.58
N ILE A 59 -1.83 -14.25 -0.62
CA ILE A 59 -1.75 -12.79 -0.80
C ILE A 59 -0.78 -12.46 -1.94
N SER A 60 0.32 -13.20 -2.07
CA SER A 60 1.30 -13.01 -3.15
C SER A 60 0.74 -13.41 -4.52
N LYS A 61 -0.11 -14.43 -4.59
CA LYS A 61 -0.86 -14.81 -5.79
C LYS A 61 -1.87 -13.73 -6.17
N VAL A 62 -2.66 -13.22 -5.22
CA VAL A 62 -3.58 -12.09 -5.45
C VAL A 62 -2.79 -10.87 -5.97
N SER A 63 -1.71 -10.50 -5.27
CA SER A 63 -0.87 -9.37 -5.64
C SER A 63 -0.25 -9.49 -7.04
N SER A 64 0.16 -10.69 -7.45
CA SER A 64 0.71 -10.91 -8.80
C SER A 64 -0.34 -11.00 -9.90
N GLY A 65 -1.61 -11.21 -9.53
CA GLY A 65 -2.75 -11.15 -10.45
C GLY A 65 -3.21 -9.72 -10.76
N ILE A 66 -2.72 -8.72 -10.05
CA ILE A 66 -3.09 -7.31 -10.25
C ILE A 66 -1.97 -6.60 -11.00
N ARG A 67 -2.28 -6.06 -12.18
CA ARG A 67 -1.39 -5.17 -12.93
C ARG A 67 -1.35 -3.80 -12.24
N SER A 68 -0.17 -3.34 -11.81
CA SER A 68 0.03 -2.03 -11.18
C SER A 68 1.48 -1.56 -11.31
N TYR A 69 1.68 -0.24 -11.43
CA TYR A 69 3.01 0.41 -11.45
C TYR A 69 3.34 1.12 -10.12
N GLY A 70 2.62 0.80 -9.05
CA GLY A 70 2.84 1.30 -7.69
C GLY A 70 2.29 0.35 -6.61
N PHE A 71 2.31 0.79 -5.35
CA PHE A 71 1.59 0.09 -4.28
C PHE A 71 0.11 -0.03 -4.64
N MET A 72 -0.52 -1.10 -4.16
CA MET A 72 -1.89 -1.48 -4.53
C MET A 72 -2.56 -2.20 -3.36
N ASP A 73 -2.21 -1.81 -2.14
CA ASP A 73 -2.59 -2.54 -0.94
C ASP A 73 -4.12 -2.55 -0.77
N SER A 74 -4.81 -1.45 -1.11
CA SER A 74 -6.28 -1.41 -1.06
C SER A 74 -6.93 -2.38 -2.03
N LYS A 75 -6.42 -2.49 -3.27
CA LYS A 75 -6.95 -3.43 -4.27
C LYS A 75 -6.73 -4.88 -3.83
N ILE A 76 -5.57 -5.18 -3.26
CA ILE A 76 -5.29 -6.51 -2.70
C ILE A 76 -6.30 -6.81 -1.58
N LEU A 77 -6.47 -5.89 -0.63
CA LEU A 77 -7.40 -6.07 0.49
C LEU A 77 -8.85 -6.23 0.04
N GLN A 78 -9.31 -5.47 -0.96
CA GLN A 78 -10.65 -5.63 -1.53
C GLN A 78 -10.90 -7.06 -2.03
N ILE A 79 -9.94 -7.65 -2.73
CA ILE A 79 -10.04 -9.05 -3.20
C ILE A 79 -10.07 -10.00 -2.00
N LEU A 80 -9.14 -9.84 -1.05
CA LEU A 80 -9.09 -10.66 0.16
C LEU A 80 -10.43 -10.64 0.92
N HIS A 81 -11.03 -9.47 1.12
CA HIS A 81 -12.33 -9.34 1.77
C HIS A 81 -13.47 -9.97 0.97
N SER A 82 -13.46 -9.82 -0.36
CA SER A 82 -14.49 -10.42 -1.23
C SER A 82 -14.47 -11.95 -1.20
N GLU A 83 -13.33 -12.53 -0.85
CA GLU A 83 -13.10 -13.97 -0.73
C GLU A 83 -13.14 -14.44 0.73
N GLU A 84 -13.64 -13.60 1.64
CA GLU A 84 -13.76 -13.87 3.07
C GLU A 84 -12.43 -14.25 3.75
N PHE A 85 -11.30 -13.80 3.20
CA PHE A 85 -9.99 -14.04 3.78
C PHE A 85 -9.91 -13.35 5.16
N PRO A 86 -9.45 -14.06 6.22
CA PRO A 86 -9.61 -13.58 7.59
C PRO A 86 -8.48 -12.60 7.99
N VAL A 87 -8.41 -11.44 7.35
CA VAL A 87 -7.36 -10.42 7.56
C VAL A 87 -7.25 -10.03 9.05
N HIS A 88 -8.37 -9.62 9.66
CA HIS A 88 -8.39 -9.15 11.04
C HIS A 88 -7.95 -10.22 12.05
N PHE A 89 -8.30 -11.50 11.83
CA PHE A 89 -7.84 -12.61 12.67
C PHE A 89 -6.30 -12.68 12.68
N PHE A 90 -5.65 -12.55 11.53
CA PHE A 90 -4.19 -12.58 11.46
C PHE A 90 -3.55 -11.32 12.06
N ILE A 91 -4.20 -10.17 11.98
CA ILE A 91 -3.76 -8.95 12.67
C ILE A 91 -3.82 -9.12 14.19
N GLU A 92 -4.86 -9.75 14.73
CA GLU A 92 -4.91 -10.10 16.14
C GLU A 92 -3.78 -11.05 16.54
N LYS A 93 -3.45 -12.05 15.68
CA LYS A 93 -2.29 -12.92 15.90
C LYS A 93 -0.97 -12.17 15.89
N TYR A 94 -0.79 -11.23 14.96
CA TYR A 94 0.39 -10.36 14.91
C TYR A 94 0.56 -9.57 16.21
N MET A 95 -0.53 -9.01 16.73
CA MET A 95 -0.48 -8.23 17.98
C MET A 95 -0.09 -9.09 19.20
N ASN A 96 -0.42 -10.38 19.19
CA ASN A 96 -0.03 -11.31 20.25
C ASN A 96 1.47 -11.66 20.23
N GLU A 97 2.22 -11.29 19.20
CA GLU A 97 3.69 -11.43 19.19
C GLU A 97 4.37 -10.38 20.08
N TYR A 98 3.68 -9.28 20.40
CA TYR A 98 4.23 -8.25 21.27
C TYR A 98 4.05 -8.61 22.74
N SER A 99 5.07 -8.31 23.54
CA SER A 99 4.96 -8.46 24.99
C SER A 99 3.92 -7.50 25.57
N GLU A 100 3.28 -7.93 26.65
CA GLU A 100 2.32 -7.10 27.40
C GLU A 100 2.94 -5.77 27.83
N GLU A 101 4.21 -5.77 28.26
CA GLU A 101 4.95 -4.55 28.61
C GLU A 101 5.01 -3.56 27.44
N LYS A 102 5.24 -4.05 26.22
CA LYS A 102 5.33 -3.20 25.03
C LYS A 102 3.97 -2.60 24.67
N ILE A 103 2.91 -3.41 24.77
CA ILE A 103 1.53 -2.96 24.55
C ILE A 103 1.18 -1.89 25.60
N GLN A 104 1.51 -2.12 26.87
CA GLN A 104 1.23 -1.17 27.95
C GLN A 104 1.96 0.17 27.75
N LYS A 105 3.24 0.14 27.35
CA LYS A 105 3.98 1.37 27.03
C LYS A 105 3.33 2.21 25.93
N HIS A 106 2.74 1.56 24.92
CA HIS A 106 1.99 2.27 23.88
C HIS A 106 0.70 2.89 24.42
N ILE A 107 -0.04 2.16 25.25
CA ILE A 107 -1.25 2.69 25.91
C ILE A 107 -0.90 3.93 26.74
N GLU A 108 0.11 3.82 27.62
CA GLU A 108 0.57 4.93 28.46
C GLU A 108 1.02 6.13 27.64
N TRP A 109 1.79 5.90 26.57
CA TRP A 109 2.21 6.96 25.66
C TRP A 109 1.01 7.63 24.98
N SER A 110 0.06 6.85 24.47
CA SER A 110 -1.13 7.37 23.78
C SER A 110 -1.99 8.22 24.71
N GLU A 111 -2.08 7.88 25.99
CA GLU A 111 -2.89 8.62 26.97
C GLU A 111 -2.22 9.89 27.45
N ASN A 112 -0.90 9.85 27.61
CA ASN A 112 -0.11 10.97 28.10
C ASN A 112 0.38 11.89 26.99
N LEU A 113 0.06 11.59 25.73
CA LEU A 113 0.44 12.39 24.58
C LEU A 113 -0.16 13.81 24.71
N LYS A 114 0.72 14.79 24.91
CA LYS A 114 0.38 16.21 24.91
C LYS A 114 1.13 16.89 23.77
N PHE A 115 0.39 17.38 22.79
CA PHE A 115 0.98 18.22 21.74
C PHE A 115 1.33 19.59 22.33
N THR A 116 2.61 19.95 22.23
CA THR A 116 3.07 21.32 22.50
C THR A 116 2.53 22.27 21.44
N ALA A 117 2.54 23.58 21.72
CA ALA A 117 2.14 24.59 20.72
C ALA A 117 2.99 24.46 19.44
N ALA A 118 4.31 24.32 19.59
CA ALA A 118 5.22 24.09 18.47
C ALA A 118 4.89 22.81 17.68
N ALA A 119 4.55 21.71 18.36
CA ALA A 119 4.17 20.47 17.66
C ALA A 119 2.87 20.64 16.87
N LYS A 120 1.90 21.42 17.36
CA LYS A 120 0.67 21.73 16.62
C LYS A 120 0.94 22.61 15.39
N GLU A 121 1.82 23.59 15.52
CA GLU A 121 2.23 24.46 14.43
C GLU A 121 2.92 23.65 13.32
N SER A 122 3.89 22.80 13.67
CA SER A 122 4.53 21.90 12.69
C SER A 122 3.55 20.92 12.05
N LEU A 123 2.54 20.41 12.78
CA LEU A 123 1.50 19.57 12.18
C LEU A 123 0.66 20.33 11.16
N ASN A 124 0.32 21.59 11.42
CA ASN A 124 -0.41 22.43 10.48
C ASN A 124 0.43 22.70 9.22
N GLU A 125 1.72 23.03 9.38
CA GLU A 125 2.64 23.21 8.25
C GLU A 125 2.73 21.95 7.38
N ILE A 126 2.82 20.77 8.01
CA ILE A 126 2.80 19.50 7.27
C ILE A 126 1.47 19.33 6.54
N GLN A 127 0.33 19.60 7.20
CA GLN A 127 -1.00 19.48 6.59
C GLN A 127 -1.17 20.35 5.35
N GLU A 128 -0.58 21.55 5.33
CA GLU A 128 -0.60 22.43 4.15
C GLU A 128 0.19 21.84 2.96
N LEU A 129 1.20 21.02 3.22
CA LEU A 129 2.02 20.37 2.20
C LEU A 129 1.44 19.04 1.67
N ILE A 130 0.50 18.43 2.40
CA ILE A 130 -0.08 17.13 2.05
C ILE A 130 -0.66 17.11 0.62
N PRO A 131 -1.45 18.10 0.16
CA PRO A 131 -2.04 18.07 -1.17
C PRO A 131 -1.00 18.02 -2.30
N ASP A 132 0.08 18.81 -2.18
CA ASP A 132 1.15 18.84 -3.18
C ASP A 132 1.94 17.52 -3.19
N MET A 133 2.19 16.94 -2.02
CA MET A 133 2.81 15.62 -1.92
C MET A 133 1.92 14.54 -2.54
N ALA A 134 0.62 14.54 -2.25
CA ALA A 134 -0.35 13.59 -2.79
C ALA A 134 -0.45 13.66 -4.31
N PHE A 135 -0.49 14.88 -4.85
CA PHE A 135 -0.46 15.08 -6.30
C PHE A 135 0.85 14.57 -6.91
N SER A 136 2.00 14.88 -6.31
CA SER A 136 3.30 14.41 -6.79
C SER A 136 3.41 12.89 -6.81
N ASN A 137 2.97 12.23 -5.74
CA ASN A 137 3.01 10.78 -5.57
C ASN A 137 2.09 10.06 -6.57
N SER A 138 0.83 10.51 -6.68
CA SER A 138 -0.14 9.94 -7.60
C SER A 138 0.23 10.15 -9.07
N ARG A 139 0.83 11.30 -9.43
CA ARG A 139 1.24 11.62 -10.81
C ARG A 139 2.13 10.55 -11.42
N ARG A 140 3.04 9.96 -10.65
CA ARG A 140 3.96 8.93 -11.17
C ARG A 140 3.21 7.67 -11.61
N ALA A 141 2.26 7.21 -10.81
CA ALA A 141 1.44 6.04 -11.14
C ALA A 141 0.54 6.32 -12.34
N VAL A 142 -0.15 7.47 -12.34
CA VAL A 142 -1.00 7.90 -13.46
C VAL A 142 -0.21 8.03 -14.76
N PHE A 143 1.00 8.58 -14.70
CA PHE A 143 1.88 8.67 -15.85
C PHE A 143 2.31 7.29 -16.35
N ALA A 144 2.62 6.36 -15.44
CA ALA A 144 2.98 5.00 -15.80
C ALA A 144 1.83 4.27 -16.52
N ASP A 145 0.62 4.37 -15.98
CA ASP A 145 -0.59 3.77 -16.56
C ASP A 145 -0.87 4.35 -17.96
N ALA A 146 -0.74 5.68 -18.13
CA ALA A 146 -0.94 6.32 -19.42
C ALA A 146 0.10 5.90 -20.48
N VAL A 147 1.37 5.76 -20.08
CA VAL A 147 2.43 5.26 -20.97
C VAL A 147 2.18 3.80 -21.34
N ASP A 148 1.78 2.98 -20.37
CA ASP A 148 1.41 1.57 -20.60
C ASP A 148 0.27 1.45 -21.62
N GLU A 149 -0.85 2.16 -21.41
CA GLU A 149 -2.01 2.12 -22.29
C GLU A 149 -1.65 2.56 -23.72
N ALA A 150 -0.93 3.67 -23.86
CA ALA A 150 -0.51 4.18 -25.16
C ALA A 150 0.40 3.19 -25.90
N MET A 151 1.36 2.60 -25.19
CA MET A 151 2.31 1.66 -25.78
C MET A 151 1.62 0.32 -26.12
N GLN A 152 0.73 -0.20 -25.25
CA GLN A 152 -0.04 -1.41 -25.52
C GLN A 152 -0.87 -1.27 -26.79
N LYS A 153 -1.55 -0.12 -26.94
CA LYS A 153 -2.36 0.18 -28.11
C LYS A 153 -1.55 0.14 -29.41
N GLU A 154 -0.36 0.74 -29.42
CA GLU A 154 0.50 0.73 -30.60
C GLU A 154 1.10 -0.65 -30.86
N VAL A 155 1.55 -1.38 -29.84
CA VAL A 155 2.08 -2.75 -30.03
C VAL A 155 1.02 -3.67 -30.62
N LYS A 156 -0.23 -3.62 -30.12
CA LYS A 156 -1.33 -4.42 -30.68
C LYS A 156 -1.65 -4.08 -32.14
N LYS A 157 -1.51 -2.81 -32.52
CA LYS A 157 -1.71 -2.37 -33.90
C LYS A 157 -0.64 -2.91 -34.86
N PHE A 158 0.62 -3.01 -34.41
CA PHE A 158 1.71 -3.51 -35.24
C PHE A 158 1.85 -5.04 -35.23
N TYR A 159 1.40 -5.71 -34.16
CA TYR A 159 1.52 -7.15 -33.99
C TYR A 159 0.18 -7.84 -33.65
N PRO A 160 -0.90 -7.60 -34.42
CA PRO A 160 -2.24 -8.14 -34.10
C PRO A 160 -2.24 -9.67 -34.06
N ASP A 161 -1.52 -10.33 -34.97
CA ASP A 161 -1.45 -11.79 -35.07
C ASP A 161 -0.96 -12.46 -33.77
N PHE A 162 -0.08 -11.81 -33.00
CA PHE A 162 0.33 -12.31 -31.70
C PHE A 162 -0.85 -12.31 -30.74
N PHE A 163 -1.57 -11.19 -30.60
CA PHE A 163 -2.66 -11.06 -29.64
C PHE A 163 -3.90 -11.88 -30.00
N ASP A 164 -4.13 -12.11 -31.29
CA ASP A 164 -5.27 -12.89 -31.77
C ASP A 164 -5.05 -14.40 -31.58
N ASN A 165 -3.79 -14.86 -31.51
CA ASN A 165 -3.44 -16.28 -31.49
C ASN A 165 -2.61 -16.74 -30.28
N ALA A 166 -2.17 -15.81 -29.41
CA ALA A 166 -1.34 -16.15 -28.26
C ALA A 166 -2.10 -17.05 -27.27
N ASP A 167 -1.43 -18.10 -26.81
CA ASP A 167 -1.86 -18.83 -25.63
C ASP A 167 -1.59 -18.02 -24.35
N VAL A 168 -2.17 -18.50 -23.25
CA VAL A 168 -2.07 -17.85 -21.93
C VAL A 168 -0.61 -17.69 -21.50
N ASP A 169 0.24 -18.69 -21.76
CA ASP A 169 1.65 -18.66 -21.35
C ASP A 169 2.46 -17.64 -22.14
N SER A 170 2.21 -17.52 -23.44
CA SER A 170 2.86 -16.55 -24.33
C SER A 170 2.41 -15.14 -24.00
N TYR A 171 1.11 -14.94 -23.75
CA TYR A 171 0.59 -13.65 -23.32
C TYR A 171 1.20 -13.23 -21.98
N LYS A 172 1.27 -14.13 -21.00
CA LYS A 172 1.89 -13.83 -19.70
C LYS A 172 3.36 -13.42 -19.83
N LYS A 173 4.16 -14.13 -20.63
CA LYS A 173 5.57 -13.77 -20.89
C LYS A 173 5.70 -12.40 -21.54
N TYR A 174 4.82 -12.09 -22.50
CA TYR A 174 4.76 -10.77 -23.12
C TYR A 174 4.43 -9.70 -22.08
N ASP A 175 3.42 -9.94 -21.24
CA ASP A 175 2.93 -8.99 -20.26
C ASP A 175 4.00 -8.65 -19.21
N ASP A 176 4.66 -9.67 -18.67
CA ASP A 176 5.78 -9.53 -17.73
C ASP A 176 6.94 -8.74 -18.36
N PHE A 177 7.30 -9.07 -19.60
CA PHE A 177 8.34 -8.35 -20.35
C PHE A 177 7.94 -6.87 -20.54
N PHE A 178 6.71 -6.63 -20.99
CA PHE A 178 6.21 -5.32 -21.33
C PHE A 178 6.14 -4.42 -20.11
N MET A 179 5.57 -4.89 -19.01
CA MET A 179 5.53 -4.16 -17.74
C MET A 179 6.92 -3.71 -17.28
N ASN A 180 7.91 -4.60 -17.35
CA ASN A 180 9.28 -4.25 -16.96
C ASN A 180 9.85 -3.14 -17.86
N GLN A 181 9.64 -3.21 -19.17
CA GLN A 181 10.09 -2.17 -20.09
C GLN A 181 9.40 -0.82 -19.85
N ILE A 182 8.09 -0.82 -19.60
CA ILE A 182 7.33 0.40 -19.28
C ILE A 182 7.84 1.01 -17.97
N SER A 183 8.02 0.21 -16.91
CA SER A 183 8.53 0.70 -15.63
C SER A 183 9.91 1.37 -15.76
N GLN A 184 10.80 0.78 -16.56
CA GLN A 184 12.11 1.37 -16.85
C GLN A 184 12.01 2.67 -17.66
N LEU A 185 11.16 2.70 -18.68
CA LEU A 185 10.94 3.89 -19.52
C LEU A 185 10.38 5.05 -18.68
N VAL A 186 9.32 4.79 -17.90
CA VAL A 186 8.67 5.76 -17.02
C VAL A 186 9.67 6.35 -16.02
N THR A 187 10.52 5.51 -15.43
CA THR A 187 11.56 5.97 -14.50
C THR A 187 12.55 6.90 -15.19
N LYS A 188 13.05 6.54 -16.38
CA LYS A 188 13.99 7.39 -17.14
C LYS A 188 13.36 8.72 -17.55
N LEU A 189 12.09 8.71 -18.00
CA LEU A 189 11.37 9.92 -18.39
C LEU A 189 11.13 10.85 -17.19
N ASN A 190 10.70 10.29 -16.05
CA ASN A 190 10.53 11.07 -14.83
C ASN A 190 11.85 11.72 -14.37
N ASP A 191 12.94 10.96 -14.35
CA ASP A 191 14.27 11.48 -13.99
C ASP A 191 14.71 12.62 -14.91
N TYR A 192 14.46 12.47 -16.22
CA TYR A 192 14.78 13.49 -17.21
C TYR A 192 13.97 14.77 -16.97
N PHE A 193 12.64 14.67 -16.91
CA PHE A 193 11.78 15.83 -16.73
C PHE A 193 12.05 16.54 -15.39
N TYR A 194 12.28 15.79 -14.32
CA TYR A 194 12.64 16.36 -13.03
C TYR A 194 13.96 17.15 -13.12
N LYS A 195 15.00 16.60 -13.76
CA LYS A 195 16.28 17.30 -13.92
C LYS A 195 16.16 18.57 -14.76
N GLU A 196 15.39 18.53 -15.85
CA GLU A 196 15.22 19.69 -16.73
C GLU A 196 14.31 20.77 -16.14
N SER A 197 13.37 20.42 -15.26
CA SER A 197 12.48 21.41 -14.62
C SER A 197 13.13 22.20 -13.48
N HIS A 198 14.32 21.80 -13.03
CA HIS A 198 15.07 22.44 -11.94
C HIS A 198 16.32 23.21 -12.43
N LYS A 199 16.41 23.46 -13.75
CA LYS A 199 17.40 24.36 -14.37
C LYS A 199 16.80 25.73 -14.59
#